data_AF-A0A7S2I9V1-F1
#
_entry.id   AF-A0A7S2I9V1-F1
#
_cell.length_a   1.000
_cell.length_b   1.000
_cell.length_c   1.000
_cell.angle_alpha   90.00
_cell.angle_beta   90.00
_cell.angle_gamma   90.00
#
_symmetry.space_group_name_H-M   'P 1'
#
loop_
_entity.id
_entity.type
_entity.pdbx_description
1 polymer ?
#
loop_
_entity_poly.entity_id
_entity_poly.type
_entity_poly.pdbx_seq_one_letter_code
_entity_poly.pdbx_strand_id
1 'polypeptide(L)'
;KKRTVQADSALERLREAVDVLIVVSNDRLLDIVPQGMPLADSFALADEVLRQGIVGLTDLVTKPGIVNVDFADVRAIMENSGFALMGVGRGFGKERAEDAAMAAISSPLLEFPMAQ
;
A
#
# COMPACT_ATOMS: atom_id res chain seq x y z
N LYS A 1 -13.49 -8.10 -17.48
CA LYS A 1 -14.77 -7.51 -16.99
C LYS A 1 -15.41 -8.30 -15.84
N LYS A 2 -15.65 -9.62 -15.92
CA LYS A 2 -16.25 -10.39 -14.80
C LYS A 2 -15.46 -10.27 -13.48
N ARG A 3 -14.13 -10.32 -13.54
CA ARG A 3 -13.25 -10.18 -12.36
C ARG A 3 -13.34 -8.79 -11.71
N THR A 4 -13.35 -7.72 -12.51
CA THR A 4 -13.47 -6.33 -12.02
C THR A 4 -14.78 -6.12 -11.28
N VAL A 5 -15.91 -6.49 -11.88
CA VAL A 5 -17.23 -6.35 -11.25
C VAL A 5 -17.34 -7.14 -9.94
N GLN A 6 -16.71 -8.32 -9.87
CA GLN A 6 -16.63 -9.10 -8.64
C GLN A 6 -15.77 -8.44 -7.58
N ALA A 7 -14.65 -7.83 -7.98
CA ALA A 7 -13.76 -7.10 -7.07
C ALA A 7 -14.46 -5.85 -6.51
N ASP A 8 -15.12 -5.05 -7.34
CA ASP A 8 -15.82 -3.84 -6.91
C ASP A 8 -16.91 -4.16 -5.87
N SER A 9 -17.74 -5.18 -6.14
CA SER A 9 -18.76 -5.65 -5.20
C SER A 9 -18.14 -6.23 -3.91
N ALA A 10 -16.96 -6.85 -3.99
CA ALA A 10 -16.26 -7.33 -2.80
C ALA A 10 -15.66 -6.18 -1.98
N LEU A 11 -15.12 -5.16 -2.63
CA LEU A 11 -14.57 -3.97 -1.98
C LEU A 11 -15.65 -3.20 -1.22
N GLU A 12 -16.84 -3.03 -1.79
CA GLU A 12 -17.97 -2.39 -1.10
C GLU A 12 -18.35 -3.17 0.16
N ARG A 13 -18.51 -4.50 0.07
CA ARG A 13 -18.83 -5.34 1.24
C ARG A 13 -17.74 -5.33 2.29
N LEU A 14 -16.47 -5.35 1.88
CA LEU A 14 -15.34 -5.32 2.81
C LEU A 14 -15.27 -3.99 3.55
N ARG A 15 -15.52 -2.88 2.85
CA ARG A 15 -15.53 -1.53 3.44
C ARG A 15 -16.50 -1.40 4.62
N GLU A 16 -17.65 -2.06 4.57
CA GLU A 16 -18.63 -2.04 5.67
C GLU A 16 -18.19 -2.88 6.89
N ALA A 17 -17.21 -3.77 6.72
CA ALA A 17 -16.78 -4.73 7.73
C ALA A 17 -15.40 -4.43 8.34
N VAL A 18 -14.67 -3.43 7.83
CA VAL A 18 -13.30 -3.12 8.27
C VAL A 18 -13.12 -1.63 8.57
N ASP A 19 -12.24 -1.31 9.53
CA ASP A 19 -11.90 0.08 9.85
C ASP A 19 -11.08 0.75 8.72
N VAL A 20 -10.17 -0.04 8.10
CA VAL A 20 -9.31 0.41 6.99
C VAL A 20 -9.29 -0.62 5.88
N LEU A 21 -9.55 -0.16 4.66
CA LEU A 21 -9.43 -0.97 3.45
C LEU A 21 -8.23 -0.48 2.61
N ILE A 22 -7.16 -1.28 2.60
CA ILE A 22 -5.98 -1.05 1.76
C ILE A 22 -6.21 -1.77 0.43
N VAL A 23 -6.18 -1.03 -0.68
CA VAL A 23 -6.37 -1.58 -2.01
C VAL A 23 -5.12 -1.37 -2.85
N VAL A 24 -4.59 -2.45 -3.43
CA VAL A 24 -3.43 -2.43 -4.32
C VAL A 24 -3.89 -2.78 -5.74
N SER A 25 -3.61 -1.89 -6.70
CA SER A 25 -3.96 -2.11 -8.09
C SER A 25 -2.88 -2.92 -8.81
N ASN A 26 -3.24 -4.11 -9.31
CA ASN A 26 -2.37 -4.92 -10.14
C ASN A 26 -2.02 -4.22 -11.47
N ASP A 27 -2.90 -3.37 -11.99
CA ASP A 27 -2.63 -2.63 -13.23
C ASP A 27 -1.49 -1.62 -13.01
N ARG A 28 -1.41 -1.00 -11.84
CA ARG A 28 -0.30 -0.08 -11.46
C ARG A 28 0.99 -0.80 -11.13
N LEU A 29 0.89 -2.05 -10.67
CA LEU A 29 2.07 -2.89 -10.49
C LEU A 29 2.76 -3.19 -11.82
N LEU A 30 2.03 -3.23 -12.95
CA LEU A 30 2.64 -3.41 -14.27
C LEU A 30 3.53 -2.24 -14.68
N ASP A 31 3.26 -1.02 -14.19
CA ASP A 31 4.07 0.17 -14.49
C ASP A 31 5.47 0.09 -13.85
N ILE A 32 5.62 -0.68 -12.77
CA ILE A 32 6.90 -0.88 -12.06
C ILE A 32 7.58 -2.21 -12.41
N VAL A 33 6.90 -3.10 -13.15
CA VAL A 33 7.43 -4.40 -13.55
C VAL A 33 8.34 -4.25 -14.79
N PRO A 34 9.59 -4.75 -14.75
CA PRO A 34 10.47 -4.74 -15.91
C PRO A 34 9.88 -5.50 -17.10
N GLN A 35 10.08 -4.97 -18.32
CA GLN A 35 9.66 -5.67 -19.54
C GLN A 35 10.34 -7.04 -19.65
N GLY A 36 9.55 -8.07 -19.95
CA GLY A 36 10.04 -9.45 -20.09
C GLY A 36 10.04 -10.27 -18.79
N MET A 37 9.62 -9.69 -17.66
CA MET A 37 9.44 -10.46 -16.42
C MET A 37 8.32 -11.52 -16.58
N PRO A 38 8.55 -12.78 -16.16
CA PRO A 38 7.51 -13.80 -16.14
C PRO A 38 6.31 -13.40 -15.29
N LEU A 39 5.11 -13.82 -15.69
CA LEU A 39 3.87 -13.50 -14.98
C LEU A 39 3.91 -13.94 -13.49
N ALA A 40 4.51 -15.09 -13.19
CA ALA A 40 4.65 -15.57 -11.82
C ALA A 40 5.48 -14.59 -10.95
N ASP A 41 6.58 -14.07 -11.50
CA ASP A 41 7.46 -13.14 -10.80
C ASP A 41 6.80 -11.77 -10.61
N SER A 42 5.95 -11.34 -11.56
CA SER A 42 5.16 -10.12 -11.39
C SER A 42 4.13 -10.22 -10.26
N PHE A 43 3.54 -11.39 -10.02
CA PHE A 43 2.66 -11.61 -8.87
C PHE A 43 3.45 -11.63 -7.56
N ALA A 44 4.65 -12.20 -7.55
CA ALA A 44 5.51 -12.14 -6.37
C ALA A 44 5.88 -10.69 -6.00
N LEU A 45 6.04 -9.80 -6.98
CA LEU A 45 6.23 -8.37 -6.73
C LEU A 45 4.98 -7.74 -6.09
N ALA A 46 3.79 -8.11 -6.53
CA ALA A 46 2.53 -7.67 -5.94
C ALA A 46 2.41 -8.09 -4.46
N ASP A 47 2.75 -9.36 -4.19
CA ASP A 47 2.73 -9.92 -2.84
C ASP A 47 3.74 -9.21 -1.94
N GLU A 48 4.92 -8.87 -2.47
CA GLU A 48 5.92 -8.11 -1.72
C GLU A 48 5.43 -6.69 -1.37
N VAL A 49 4.72 -6.01 -2.28
CA VAL A 49 4.11 -4.70 -2.00
C VAL A 49 3.08 -4.81 -0.87
N LEU A 50 2.19 -5.80 -0.93
CA LEU A 50 1.22 -6.06 0.13
C LEU A 50 1.92 -6.36 1.47
N ARG A 51 2.97 -7.18 1.44
CA ARG A 51 3.76 -7.53 2.62
C ARG A 51 4.43 -6.32 3.24
N GLN A 52 5.02 -5.43 2.44
CA GLN A 52 5.66 -4.20 2.91
C GLN A 52 4.65 -3.28 3.61
N GLY A 53 3.43 -3.21 3.08
CA GLY A 53 2.33 -2.49 3.72
C GLY A 53 1.99 -2.98 5.11
N ILE A 54 1.75 -4.28 5.24
CA ILE A 54 1.40 -4.91 6.52
C ILE A 54 2.56 -4.78 7.51
N VAL A 55 3.79 -5.05 7.07
CA VAL A 55 4.98 -4.97 7.94
C VAL A 55 5.22 -3.54 8.39
N GLY A 56 5.05 -2.53 7.53
CA GLY A 56 5.21 -1.12 7.91
C GLY A 56 4.26 -0.71 9.04
N LEU A 57 2.98 -1.07 8.93
CA LEU A 57 1.98 -0.84 9.98
C LEU A 57 2.30 -1.62 11.26
N THR A 58 2.64 -2.90 11.12
CA THR A 58 2.86 -3.79 12.26
C THR A 58 4.14 -3.43 13.01
N ASP A 59 5.20 -3.03 12.31
CA ASP A 59 6.47 -2.64 12.94
C ASP A 59 6.34 -1.34 13.74
N LEU A 60 5.50 -0.39 13.31
CA LEU A 60 5.21 0.83 14.08
C LEU A 60 4.60 0.52 15.46
N VAL A 61 3.79 -0.54 15.54
CA VAL A 61 3.13 -0.96 16.79
C VAL A 61 4.02 -1.88 17.61
N THR A 62 4.76 -2.79 16.96
CA THR A 62 5.46 -3.90 17.64
C THR A 62 6.92 -3.61 17.97
N LYS A 63 7.57 -2.66 17.27
CA LYS A 63 8.98 -2.32 17.48
C LYS A 63 9.11 -0.85 17.85
N PRO A 64 9.28 -0.53 19.15
CA PRO A 64 9.47 0.83 19.59
C PRO A 64 10.72 1.44 18.94
N GLY A 65 10.53 2.54 18.21
CA GLY A 65 11.61 3.34 17.65
C GLY A 65 11.99 4.52 18.54
N ILE A 66 12.89 5.38 18.04
CA ILE A 66 13.23 6.66 18.69
C ILE A 66 12.00 7.58 18.74
N VAL A 67 11.16 7.52 17.70
CA VAL A 67 9.82 8.11 17.67
C VAL A 67 8.84 6.97 17.85
N ASN A 68 8.23 6.89 19.04
CA ASN A 68 7.23 5.89 19.33
C ASN A 68 5.85 6.48 19.05
N VAL A 69 5.14 5.92 18.08
CA VAL A 69 3.72 6.20 17.87
C VAL A 69 2.97 5.10 18.60
N ASP A 70 2.01 5.45 19.45
CA ASP A 70 1.26 4.44 20.17
C ASP A 70 0.12 3.86 19.32
N PHE A 71 -0.40 2.70 19.74
CA PHE A 71 -1.49 2.05 19.02
C PHE A 71 -2.79 2.88 19.03
N ALA A 72 -2.99 3.75 20.02
CA ALA A 72 -4.17 4.60 20.09
C ALA A 72 -4.12 5.70 19.02
N ASP A 73 -2.96 6.31 18.78
CA ASP A 73 -2.71 7.28 17.72
C ASP A 73 -2.91 6.67 16.33
N VAL A 74 -2.35 5.47 16.10
CA VAL A 74 -2.53 4.73 14.84
C VAL A 74 -4.01 4.39 14.64
N ARG A 75 -4.67 3.84 15.67
CA ARG A 75 -6.09 3.49 15.63
C ARG A 75 -6.95 4.72 15.36
N ALA A 76 -6.68 5.87 15.98
CA ALA A 76 -7.46 7.09 15.79
C ALA A 76 -7.37 7.65 14.36
N ILE A 77 -6.22 7.50 13.68
CA ILE A 77 -6.05 7.89 12.27
C ILE A 77 -6.70 6.87 11.33
N MET A 78 -6.68 5.60 11.70
CA MET A 78 -7.20 4.48 10.90
C MET A 78 -8.72 4.29 11.06
N GLU A 79 -9.31 4.66 12.19
CA GLU A 79 -10.75 4.55 12.42
C GLU A 79 -11.53 5.38 11.39
N ASN A 80 -12.39 4.70 10.63
CA ASN A 80 -13.22 5.30 9.56
C ASN A 80 -12.43 5.96 8.41
N SER A 81 -11.14 5.64 8.22
CA SER A 81 -10.37 6.23 7.12
C SER A 81 -10.88 5.79 5.73
N GLY A 82 -11.61 4.67 5.68
CA GLY A 82 -12.18 4.15 4.44
C GLY A 82 -11.10 3.59 3.52
N PHE A 83 -10.93 4.21 2.35
CA PHE A 83 -9.90 3.78 1.39
C PHE A 83 -8.55 4.37 1.75
N ALA A 84 -7.54 3.51 1.90
CA ALA A 84 -6.16 3.91 2.11
C ALA A 84 -5.29 3.56 0.89
N LEU A 85 -4.31 4.41 0.62
CA LEU A 85 -3.34 4.26 -0.46
C LEU A 85 -1.95 4.03 0.11
N MET A 86 -1.12 3.34 -0.66
CA MET A 86 0.18 2.88 -0.19
C MET A 86 1.29 3.32 -1.13
N GLY A 87 2.19 4.16 -0.63
CA GLY A 87 3.43 4.52 -1.31
C GLY A 87 4.61 3.89 -0.60
N VAL A 88 5.49 3.21 -1.34
CA VAL A 88 6.73 2.64 -0.79
C VAL A 88 7.90 3.23 -1.54
N GLY A 89 8.88 3.75 -0.79
CA GLY A 89 10.10 4.33 -1.33
C GLY A 89 11.35 3.75 -0.66
N ARG A 90 12.46 3.72 -1.40
CA ARG A 90 13.77 3.30 -0.89
C ARG A 90 14.80 4.34 -1.31
N GLY A 91 15.73 4.64 -0.41
CA GLY A 91 16.82 5.58 -0.66
C GLY A 91 18.14 5.05 -0.10
N PHE A 92 19.26 5.47 -0.69
CA PHE A 92 20.60 5.02 -0.33
C PHE A 92 21.56 6.21 -0.25
N GLY A 93 22.69 6.04 0.45
CA GLY A 93 23.69 7.10 0.57
C GLY A 93 23.32 8.20 1.58
N LYS A 94 23.81 9.42 1.32
CA LYS A 94 23.75 10.55 2.27
C LYS A 94 22.34 11.16 2.37
N GLU A 95 21.60 11.19 1.26
CA GLU A 95 20.25 11.79 1.15
C GLU A 95 19.15 10.73 1.22
N ARG A 96 19.48 9.52 1.70
CA ARG A 96 18.60 8.33 1.73
C ARG A 96 17.21 8.55 2.31
N ALA A 97 17.06 9.45 3.29
CA ALA A 97 15.78 9.72 3.93
C ALA A 97 14.86 10.55 3.02
N GLU A 98 15.42 11.58 2.37
CA GLU A 98 14.72 12.45 1.44
C GLU A 98 14.37 11.69 0.16
N ASP A 99 15.32 10.95 -0.40
CA ASP A 99 15.12 10.10 -1.57
C ASP A 99 14.00 9.07 -1.34
N ALA A 100 14.01 8.40 -0.18
CA ALA A 100 12.99 7.41 0.16
C ALA A 100 11.60 8.06 0.32
N ALA A 101 11.52 9.23 0.97
CA ALA A 101 10.27 9.95 1.13
C ALA A 101 9.71 10.43 -0.22
N MET A 102 10.55 11.02 -1.07
CA MET A 102 10.16 11.45 -2.42
C MET A 102 9.67 10.28 -3.27
N ALA A 103 10.41 9.17 -3.27
CA ALA A 103 10.00 7.96 -3.99
C ALA A 103 8.69 7.36 -3.48
N ALA A 104 8.43 7.44 -2.16
CA ALA A 104 7.18 6.97 -1.59
C ALA A 104 6.00 7.85 -2.03
N ILE A 105 6.15 9.18 -2.02
CA ILE A 105 5.10 10.14 -2.39
C ILE A 105 4.85 10.16 -3.90
N SER A 106 5.85 9.87 -4.73
CA SER A 106 5.71 9.76 -6.19
C SER A 106 5.36 8.34 -6.64
N SER A 107 4.98 7.45 -5.73
CA SER A 107 4.74 6.04 -6.06
C SER A 107 3.51 5.88 -6.96
N PRO A 108 3.58 5.09 -8.06
CA PRO A 108 2.42 4.79 -8.91
C PRO A 108 1.25 4.12 -8.17
N LEU A 109 1.53 3.59 -6.97
CA LEU A 109 0.57 2.93 -6.10
C LEU A 109 -0.28 3.91 -5.27
N LEU A 110 0.04 5.21 -5.31
CA LEU A 110 -0.73 6.28 -4.69
C LEU A 110 -1.84 6.84 -5.59
N GLU A 111 -1.95 6.40 -6.85
CA GLU A 111 -3.04 6.80 -7.73
C GLU A 111 -4.19 5.78 -7.69
N PHE A 112 -5.32 6.16 -7.07
CA PHE A 112 -6.57 5.41 -7.17
C PHE A 112 -7.54 6.09 -8.13
N PRO A 113 -7.95 5.43 -9.24
CA PRO A 113 -9.04 5.92 -10.05
C PRO A 113 -10.36 5.40 -9.47
N MET A 114 -10.90 6.10 -8.47
CA MET A 114 -12.33 6.06 -8.18
C MET A 114 -12.86 7.50 -8.14
N ALA A 115 -12.80 8.13 -9.31
CA ALA A 115 -13.69 9.24 -9.65
C ALA A 115 -14.53 8.77 -10.84
N GLN A 116 -15.65 8.12 -10.52
CA GLN A 116 -16.87 8.08 -11.34
C GLN A 116 -18.05 7.70 -10.43
#